data_AF-A0A6B3ENG7-F1
#
_entry.id   AF-A0A6B3ENG7-F1
#
_cell.length_a   1.000
_cell.length_b   1.000
_cell.length_c   1.000
_cell.angle_alpha   90.00
_cell.angle_beta   90.00
_cell.angle_gamma   90.00
#
_symmetry.space_group_name_H-M   'P 1'
#
loop_
_entity.id
_entity.type
_entity.pdbx_description
1 polymer ?
#
loop_
_entity_poly.entity_id
_entity_poly.type
_entity_poly.pdbx_seq_one_letter_code
_entity_poly.pdbx_strand_id
1 'polypeptide(L)' 'TDAVRIEAPGVSAAGLRAALRAHPQAREELGGGSVTEDGHLVLVSPLEELPLARKFTKDLGVDWNTAEVRYGEREFVS' A
#
# COMPACT_ATOMS: atom_id res chain seq x y z
N THR A 1 0.51 -1.29 -17.46
CA THR A 1 -0.77 -1.29 -16.71
C THR A 1 -0.78 -0.09 -15.81
N ASP A 2 -1.93 0.56 -15.67
CA ASP A 2 -2.08 1.67 -14.75
C ASP A 2 -1.83 1.21 -13.30
N ALA A 3 -1.32 2.12 -12.50
CA ALA A 3 -1.00 1.93 -11.10
C ALA A 3 -1.50 3.09 -10.27
N VAL A 4 -1.67 2.77 -9.00
CA VAL A 4 -1.87 3.73 -7.94
C VAL A 4 -0.76 3.59 -6.92
N ARG A 5 -0.19 4.73 -6.52
CA ARG A 5 0.69 4.84 -5.37
C ARG A 5 -0.08 5.48 -4.23
N ILE A 6 -0.09 4.83 -3.08
CA ILE A 6 -0.64 5.34 -1.83
C ILE A 6 0.53 5.56 -0.86
N GLU A 7 0.66 6.79 -0.37
CA GLU A 7 1.65 7.15 0.64
C GLU A 7 0.95 7.63 1.90
N ALA A 8 1.38 7.16 3.07
CA ALA A 8 0.74 7.52 4.32
C ALA A 8 1.68 7.43 5.53
N PRO A 9 1.65 8.38 6.47
CA PRO A 9 2.42 8.31 7.70
C PRO A 9 1.79 7.35 8.72
N GLY A 10 2.53 7.05 9.79
CA GLY A 10 2.02 6.34 10.97
C GLY A 10 1.95 4.83 10.83
N VAL A 11 2.56 4.25 9.80
CA VAL A 11 2.59 2.80 9.57
C VAL A 11 3.95 2.27 9.99
N SER A 12 3.97 1.25 10.84
CA SER A 12 5.22 0.56 11.19
C SER A 12 5.50 -0.62 10.27
N ALA A 13 6.78 -0.94 10.02
CA ALA A 13 7.17 -2.11 9.25
C ALA A 13 6.64 -3.42 9.87
N ALA A 14 6.59 -3.49 11.21
CA ALA A 14 6.01 -4.62 11.93
C ALA A 14 4.49 -4.74 11.67
N GLY A 15 3.77 -3.61 11.70
CA GLY A 15 2.34 -3.54 11.37
C GLY A 15 2.06 -3.96 9.93
N LEU A 16 2.81 -3.44 8.97
CA LEU A 16 2.71 -3.85 7.56
C LEU A 16 2.94 -5.36 7.40
N ARG A 17 4.00 -5.89 8.02
CA ARG A 17 4.33 -7.32 7.94
C ARG A 17 3.26 -8.21 8.59
N ALA A 18 2.64 -7.76 9.68
CA ALA A 18 1.54 -8.47 10.33
C ALA A 18 0.28 -8.48 9.45
N ALA A 19 -0.09 -7.33 8.88
CA ALA A 19 -1.24 -7.21 8.00
C ALA A 19 -1.08 -8.06 6.73
N LEU A 20 0.09 -8.04 6.08
CA LEU A 20 0.36 -8.87 4.90
C LEU A 20 0.29 -10.38 5.21
N ARG A 21 0.57 -10.80 6.44
CA ARG A 21 0.38 -12.20 6.86
C ARG A 21 -1.08 -12.55 7.11
N ALA A 22 -1.86 -11.62 7.64
CA ALA A 22 -3.30 -11.79 7.86
C ALA A 22 -4.10 -11.75 6.55
N HIS A 23 -3.56 -11.12 5.50
CA HIS A 23 -4.22 -10.94 4.20
C HIS A 23 -3.37 -11.49 3.04
N PRO A 24 -3.37 -12.82 2.81
CA PRO A 24 -2.60 -13.44 1.73
C PRO A 24 -2.94 -12.89 0.35
N GLN A 25 -4.23 -12.63 0.08
CA GLN A 25 -4.68 -12.03 -1.17
C GLN A 25 -4.07 -10.63 -1.38
N ALA A 26 -3.97 -9.82 -0.32
CA ALA A 26 -3.35 -8.49 -0.42
C ALA A 26 -1.85 -8.60 -0.75
N ARG A 27 -1.18 -9.67 -0.31
CA ARG A 27 0.22 -9.93 -0.65
C ARG A 27 0.40 -10.30 -2.12
N GLU A 28 -0.56 -11.00 -2.72
CA GLU A 28 -0.52 -11.42 -4.12
C GLU A 28 -0.91 -10.27 -5.06
N GLU A 29 -1.96 -9.52 -4.73
CA GLU A 29 -2.60 -8.56 -5.64
C GLU A 29 -2.04 -7.14 -5.54
N LEU A 30 -1.56 -6.70 -4.37
CA LEU A 30 -1.14 -5.30 -4.17
C LEU A 30 0.25 -4.97 -4.73
N GLY A 31 0.94 -5.88 -5.41
CA GLY A 31 2.24 -5.61 -6.07
C GLY A 31 3.43 -5.34 -5.13
N GLY A 32 3.19 -4.96 -3.88
CA GLY A 32 4.19 -4.73 -2.83
C GLY A 32 4.04 -3.37 -2.14
N GLY A 33 4.55 -3.29 -0.91
CA GLY A 33 4.61 -2.04 -0.15
C GLY A 33 5.85 -2.00 0.74
N SER A 34 6.36 -0.80 0.99
CA SER A 34 7.48 -0.55 1.89
C SER A 34 7.08 0.44 2.98
N VAL A 35 7.81 0.40 4.08
CA VAL A 35 7.71 1.41 5.14
C VAL A 35 9.11 1.99 5.32
N THR A 36 9.21 3.31 5.28
CA THR A 36 10.45 4.05 5.56
C THR A 36 10.79 4.00 7.05
N GLU A 37 12.01 4.36 7.43
CA GLU A 37 12.45 4.32 8.83
C GLU A 37 11.64 5.25 9.75
N ASP A 38 11.10 6.35 9.22
CA ASP A 38 10.22 7.29 9.91
C ASP A 38 8.75 6.86 9.94
N GLY A 39 8.43 5.65 9.45
CA GLY A 39 7.08 5.09 9.52
C GLY A 39 6.14 5.57 8.42
N HIS A 40 6.69 5.92 7.26
CA HIS A 40 5.92 6.29 6.08
C HIS A 40 5.69 5.08 5.18
N LEU A 41 4.44 4.70 4.98
CA LEU A 41 4.03 3.67 4.02
C LEU A 41 4.19 4.22 2.60
N VAL A 42 4.74 3.40 1.71
CA VAL A 42 4.62 3.53 0.26
C VAL A 42 4.06 2.22 -0.28
N LEU A 43 2.84 2.25 -0.80
CA LEU A 43 2.16 1.10 -1.40
C LEU A 43 1.94 1.37 -2.89
N VAL A 44 2.36 0.46 -3.76
CA VAL A 44 2.16 0.59 -5.22
C VAL A 44 1.37 -0.61 -5.71
N SER A 45 0.15 -0.36 -6.16
CA SER A 45 -0.83 -1.39 -6.55
C SER A 45 -1.30 -1.17 -7.99
N PRO A 46 -1.76 -2.22 -8.70
CA PRO A 46 -2.57 -2.04 -9.90
C PRO A 46 -3.77 -1.14 -9.62
N LEU A 47 -4.15 -0.32 -10.60
CA LEU A 47 -5.30 0.59 -10.45
C LEU A 47 -6.61 -0.19 -10.23
N GLU A 48 -6.78 -1.35 -10.88
CA GLU A 48 -7.93 -2.24 -10.67
C GLU A 48 -8.08 -2.70 -9.20
N GLU A 49 -6.96 -2.78 -8.47
CA GLU A 49 -6.91 -3.21 -7.07
C GLU A 49 -6.96 -2.05 -6.05
N LEU A 50 -7.24 -0.81 -6.49
CA LEU A 50 -7.41 0.34 -5.59
C LEU A 50 -8.43 0.08 -4.45
N PRO A 51 -9.59 -0.55 -4.68
CA PRO A 51 -10.51 -0.87 -3.58
C PRO A 51 -9.89 -1.79 -2.52
N LEU A 52 -9.10 -2.77 -2.94
CA LEU A 52 -8.36 -3.67 -2.05
C LEU A 52 -7.27 -2.91 -1.30
N ALA A 53 -6.49 -2.09 -2.01
CA ALA A 53 -5.43 -1.25 -1.42
C ALA A 53 -5.98 -0.30 -0.36
N ARG A 54 -7.17 0.28 -0.62
CA ARG A 54 -7.86 1.17 0.32
C ARG A 54 -8.34 0.45 1.56
N LYS A 55 -8.93 -0.73 1.41
CA LYS A 55 -9.34 -1.55 2.55
C LYS A 55 -8.13 -1.96 3.39
N PHE A 56 -7.09 -2.46 2.75
CA PHE A 56 -5.86 -2.92 3.39
C PHE A 56 -5.17 -1.80 4.20
N THR A 57 -5.02 -0.61 3.62
CA THR A 57 -4.43 0.55 4.32
C THR A 57 -5.30 1.05 5.46
N LYS A 58 -6.62 1.01 5.32
CA LYS A 58 -7.54 1.33 6.43
C LYS A 58 -7.41 0.34 7.59
N ASP A 59 -7.30 -0.95 7.30
CA ASP A 59 -7.09 -2.00 8.31
C ASP A 59 -5.72 -1.85 9.00
N LEU A 60 -4.74 -1.25 8.33
CA LEU A 60 -3.46 -0.83 8.89
C LEU A 60 -3.53 0.42 9.78
N GLY A 61 -4.68 1.09 9.86
CA GLY A 61 -4.86 2.32 10.62
C GLY A 61 -4.43 3.59 9.89
N VAL A 62 -4.25 3.53 8.56
CA VAL A 62 -3.95 4.73 7.76
C VAL A 62 -5.10 5.73 7.85
N ASP A 63 -4.76 6.97 8.21
CA ASP A 63 -5.68 8.08 8.09
C ASP A 63 -5.74 8.56 6.63
N TRP A 64 -6.86 8.28 5.97
CA TRP A 64 -7.10 8.67 4.59
C TRP A 64 -7.29 10.17 4.39
N ASN A 65 -7.40 10.97 5.44
CA ASN A 65 -7.38 12.43 5.33
C ASN A 65 -5.95 12.99 5.15
N THR A 66 -4.94 12.20 5.51
CA THR A 66 -3.52 12.57 5.38
C THR A 66 -2.77 11.74 4.36
N ALA A 67 -3.38 10.66 3.84
CA ALA A 67 -2.81 9.84 2.79
C ALA A 67 -2.75 10.58 1.44
N GLU A 68 -1.63 10.44 0.74
CA GLU A 68 -1.49 10.89 -0.65
C GLU A 68 -1.77 9.74 -1.62
N VAL A 69 -2.55 10.01 -2.66
CA VAL A 69 -2.88 9.04 -3.71
C VAL A 69 -2.45 9.61 -5.06
N ARG A 70 -1.57 8.90 -5.76
CA ARG A 70 -1.05 9.28 -7.08
C ARG A 70 -1.34 8.20 -8.09
N TYR A 71 -1.82 8.58 -9.27
CA TYR A 71 -2.12 7.68 -10.38
C TYR A 71 -1.01 7.79 -11.42
N GLY A 72 -0.61 6.68 -12.02
CA GLY A 72 0.43 6.66 -13.05
C GLY A 72 0.60 5.30 -13.71
N GLU A 73 1.62 5.14 -14.54
CA GLU A 73 1.95 3.84 -15.13
C GLU A 73 2.84 3.01 -14.20
N ARG A 74 2.62 1.69 -14.19
CA ARG A 74 3.43 0.73 -13.44
C ARG A 74 4.66 0.34 -14.27
N GLU A 75 5.84 0.79 -13.88
CA GLU A 75 7.11 0.35 -14.46
C GLU A 75 7.84 -0.59 -13.48
N PHE A 76 8.03 -1.85 -13.88
CA PHE A 76 8.95 -2.77 -13.21
C PHE A 76 10.19 -2.91 -14.09
N VAL A 77 11.37 -2.55 -13.57
CA VAL A 77 12.64 -2.89 -14.20
C VAL A 77 13.06 -4.25 -13.65
N SER A 78 13.03 -5.28 -14.50
CA SER A 78 13.46 -6.65 -14.17
C SER A 78 14.96 -6.84 -14.35
#